data_AF-A0A8H5JQK3-F1
#
_entry.id   AF-A0A8H5JQK3-F1
#
_cell.length_a   1.000
_cell.length_b   1.000
_cell.length_c   1.000
_cell.angle_alpha   90.00
_cell.angle_beta   90.00
_cell.angle_gamma   90.00
#
_symmetry.space_group_name_H-M   'P 1'
#
loop_
_entity.id
_entity.type
_entity.pdbx_description
1 polymer ?
#
loop_
_entity_poly.entity_id
_entity_poly.type
_entity_poly.pdbx_seq_one_letter_code
_entity_poly.pdbx_strand_id
1 'polypeptide(L)'
;MEGPSEALDHSLVAFVAIQIRLSGEVGVSYDEAIELYNHALSKVIHVLDCPCIGNSDESLAAIVILSTCELFLFHASTSWNAHAQGVSEILRHRAVPESGTSSWNDLCRRLCVICVIQALSQKKPLNLEPNLWRKHIGPGVTPDSFGALLDITIDIPSVMAEAYAFASSDEVDGEKLSRYVDLLSDKFNLLENWRGLVHCNIAARNQAPLFWSVPSRASNPADDGYPDKLFPFALVFSDNSVASRKSREPQYLPIHLHIPRWIYTK
;
A
#
# COMPACT_ATOMS: atom_id res chain seq x y z
N MET A 1 12.78 0.39 32.94
CA MET A 1 11.43 0.70 32.45
C MET A 1 11.51 2.09 31.88
N GLU A 2 11.57 2.19 30.55
CA GLU A 2 11.41 3.48 29.88
C GLU A 2 9.98 3.97 30.14
N GLY A 3 9.82 5.29 30.32
CA GLY A 3 8.53 5.89 30.64
C GLY A 3 7.50 5.72 29.51
N PRO A 4 6.23 6.07 29.76
CA PRO A 4 5.18 5.99 28.74
C PRO A 4 5.55 6.79 27.49
N SER A 5 5.22 6.24 26.31
CA SER A 5 5.49 6.88 25.02
C SER A 5 4.42 7.93 24.74
N GLU A 6 4.80 9.21 24.87
CA GLU A 6 3.90 10.32 24.57
C GLU A 6 3.31 10.22 23.15
N ALA A 7 4.11 9.81 22.16
CA ALA A 7 3.63 9.70 20.79
C ALA A 7 2.52 8.64 20.65
N LEU A 8 2.67 7.49 21.31
CA LEU A 8 1.65 6.44 21.31
C LEU A 8 0.40 6.87 22.06
N ASP A 9 0.55 7.47 23.25
CA ASP A 9 -0.57 7.91 24.08
C ASP A 9 -1.44 8.94 23.34
N HIS A 10 -0.82 9.96 22.74
CA HIS A 10 -1.56 10.97 21.99
C HIS A 10 -2.20 10.39 20.72
N SER A 11 -1.53 9.42 20.06
CA SER A 11 -2.11 8.74 18.90
C SER A 11 -3.36 7.93 19.27
N LEU A 12 -3.34 7.24 20.41
CA LEU A 12 -4.52 6.53 20.93
C LEU A 12 -5.66 7.49 21.29
N VAL A 13 -5.35 8.63 21.93
CA VAL A 13 -6.35 9.66 22.24
C VAL A 13 -7.01 10.19 20.96
N ALA A 14 -6.21 10.52 19.94
CA ALA A 14 -6.73 10.96 18.65
C ALA A 14 -7.64 9.90 18.02
N PHE A 15 -7.21 8.63 18.02
CA PHE A 15 -8.00 7.53 17.47
C PHE A 15 -9.35 7.36 18.18
N VAL A 16 -9.35 7.34 19.52
CA VAL A 16 -10.58 7.21 20.32
C VAL A 16 -11.52 8.38 20.05
N ALA A 17 -11.02 9.62 20.01
CA ALA A 17 -11.82 10.80 19.72
C ALA A 17 -12.48 10.72 18.34
N ILE A 18 -11.76 10.22 17.33
CA ILE A 18 -12.29 9.99 15.98
C ILE A 18 -13.36 8.89 15.98
N GLN A 19 -13.15 7.79 16.70
CA GLN A 19 -14.16 6.72 16.80
C GLN A 19 -15.44 7.19 17.50
N ILE A 20 -15.33 7.97 18.59
CA ILE A 20 -16.48 8.60 19.27
C ILE A 20 -17.23 9.53 18.32
N ARG A 21 -16.50 10.34 17.55
CA ARG A 21 -17.11 11.19 16.53
C ARG A 21 -17.88 10.37 15.50
N LEU A 22 -17.31 9.27 15.01
CA LEU A 22 -17.93 8.42 14.00
C LEU A 22 -19.15 7.64 14.52
N SER A 23 -19.21 7.31 15.80
CA SER A 23 -20.38 6.64 16.40
C SER A 23 -21.61 7.55 16.44
N GLY A 24 -21.44 8.86 16.23
CA GLY A 24 -22.52 9.84 16.31
C GLY A 24 -22.95 10.15 17.75
N GLU A 25 -22.21 9.67 18.74
CA GLU A 25 -22.39 10.06 20.14
C GLU A 25 -21.96 11.52 20.31
N VAL A 26 -22.83 12.34 20.93
CA VAL A 26 -22.56 13.76 21.15
C VAL A 26 -21.37 13.88 22.11
N GLY A 27 -20.20 14.29 21.61
CA GLY A 27 -19.03 14.47 22.46
C GLY A 27 -17.77 15.02 21.80
N VAL A 28 -17.57 14.79 20.49
CA VAL A 28 -16.37 15.27 19.78
C VAL A 28 -16.74 15.82 18.41
N SER A 29 -16.43 17.10 18.18
CA SER A 29 -16.59 17.79 16.90
C SER A 29 -15.51 17.38 15.88
N TYR A 30 -15.61 17.85 14.64
CA TYR A 30 -14.63 17.52 13.59
C TYR A 30 -13.30 18.18 13.89
N ASP A 31 -13.38 19.46 14.25
CA ASP A 31 -12.22 20.31 14.48
C ASP A 31 -11.45 19.81 15.70
N GLU A 32 -12.12 19.42 16.78
CA GLU A 32 -11.48 18.78 17.94
C GLU A 32 -10.77 17.47 17.56
N ALA A 33 -11.40 16.62 16.76
CA ALA A 33 -10.77 15.36 16.30
C ALA A 33 -9.53 15.61 15.43
N ILE A 34 -9.57 16.63 14.57
CA ILE A 34 -8.43 17.06 13.76
C ILE A 34 -7.31 17.65 14.63
N GLU A 35 -7.64 18.49 15.61
CA GLU A 35 -6.66 19.08 16.52
C GLU A 35 -5.91 18.00 17.30
N LEU A 36 -6.64 17.00 17.82
CA LEU A 36 -6.03 15.85 18.50
C LEU A 36 -5.14 15.03 17.57
N TYR A 37 -5.59 14.78 16.34
CA TYR A 37 -4.79 14.10 15.32
C TYR A 37 -3.50 14.86 14.99
N ASN A 38 -3.58 16.17 14.72
CA ASN A 38 -2.42 17.00 14.40
C ASN A 38 -1.45 17.10 15.58
N HIS A 39 -1.98 17.17 16.80
CA HIS A 39 -1.17 17.17 18.00
C HIS A 39 -0.39 15.85 18.16
N ALA A 40 -1.06 14.72 17.97
CA ALA A 40 -0.42 13.41 18.00
C ALA A 40 0.61 13.24 16.86
N LEU A 41 0.31 13.73 15.66
CA LEU A 41 1.23 13.72 14.52
C LEU A 41 2.52 14.51 14.84
N SER A 42 2.39 15.67 15.48
CA SER A 42 3.56 16.44 15.92
C SER A 42 4.43 15.67 16.91
N LYS A 43 3.84 14.87 17.81
CA LYS A 43 4.59 14.02 18.75
C LYS A 43 5.33 12.90 18.03
N VAL A 44 4.70 12.27 17.04
CA VAL A 44 5.32 11.24 16.20
C VAL A 44 6.50 11.81 15.41
N ILE A 45 6.34 12.97 14.77
CA ILE A 45 7.43 13.65 14.04
C ILE A 45 8.62 13.92 14.98
N HIS A 46 8.36 14.47 16.17
CA HIS A 46 9.41 14.75 17.14
C HIS A 46 10.17 13.49 17.59
N VAL A 47 9.47 12.38 17.77
CA VAL A 47 10.08 11.09 18.12
C VAL A 47 10.92 10.52 16.97
N LEU A 48 10.46 10.68 15.73
CA LEU A 48 11.18 10.23 14.53
C LEU A 48 12.48 11.01 14.30
N ASP A 49 12.55 12.26 14.75
CA ASP A 49 13.76 13.07 14.70
C ASP A 49 14.87 12.58 15.67
N CYS A 50 14.57 11.74 16.69
CA CYS A 50 15.61 11.03 17.45
C CYS A 50 15.78 9.58 16.97
N PRO A 51 16.93 9.20 16.39
CA PRO A 51 17.24 7.81 16.03
C PRO A 51 17.15 6.83 17.21
N CYS A 52 17.33 7.35 18.43
CA CYS A 52 17.32 6.61 19.68
C CYS A 52 15.92 6.11 20.10
N ILE A 53 14.88 6.90 19.83
CA ILE A 53 13.50 6.65 20.28
C ILE A 53 12.61 6.27 19.09
N GLY A 54 12.83 6.88 17.92
CA GLY A 54 12.03 6.66 16.72
C GLY A 54 12.04 5.22 16.19
N ASN A 55 12.94 4.37 16.68
CA ASN A 55 13.02 2.95 16.34
C ASN A 55 12.30 1.99 17.30
N SER A 56 11.59 2.52 18.30
CA SER A 56 10.82 1.71 19.25
C SER A 56 9.53 1.15 18.64
N ASP A 57 9.02 0.05 19.21
CA ASP A 57 7.73 -0.54 18.81
C ASP A 57 6.54 0.38 19.17
N GLU A 58 6.69 1.25 20.16
CA GLU A 58 5.68 2.27 20.51
C GLU A 58 5.58 3.33 19.43
N SER A 59 6.72 3.76 18.87
CA SER A 59 6.75 4.67 17.72
C SER A 59 6.08 4.04 16.49
N LEU A 60 6.28 2.73 16.31
CA LEU A 60 5.62 1.95 15.27
C LEU A 60 4.10 1.92 15.46
N ALA A 61 3.65 1.60 16.67
CA ALA A 61 2.23 1.56 17.01
C ALA A 61 1.57 2.93 16.82
N ALA A 62 2.24 4.02 17.21
CA ALA A 62 1.77 5.38 17.01
C ALA A 62 1.53 5.70 15.52
N ILE A 63 2.49 5.35 14.64
CA ILE A 63 2.36 5.53 13.18
C ILE A 63 1.16 4.74 12.63
N VAL A 64 1.01 3.47 13.04
CA VAL A 64 -0.11 2.62 12.59
C VAL A 64 -1.45 3.20 13.02
N ILE A 65 -1.55 3.68 14.25
CA ILE A 65 -2.77 4.28 14.79
C ILE A 65 -3.12 5.56 14.01
N LEU A 66 -2.17 6.49 13.82
CA LEU A 66 -2.42 7.72 13.06
C LEU A 66 -2.74 7.46 11.60
N SER A 67 -2.05 6.50 10.96
CA SER A 67 -2.37 6.04 9.61
C SER A 67 -3.82 5.55 9.51
N THR A 68 -4.31 4.88 10.56
CA THR A 68 -5.70 4.41 10.62
C THR A 68 -6.67 5.57 10.82
N CYS A 69 -6.31 6.58 11.62
CA CYS A 69 -7.09 7.81 11.81
C CYS A 69 -7.37 8.53 10.48
N GLU A 70 -6.39 8.57 9.57
CA GLU A 70 -6.51 9.25 8.27
C GLU A 70 -7.61 8.66 7.37
N LEU A 71 -7.83 7.34 7.46
CA LEU A 71 -8.92 6.66 6.73
C LEU A 71 -10.31 7.14 7.16
N PHE A 72 -10.43 7.65 8.38
CA PHE A 72 -11.66 8.08 9.00
C PHE A 72 -11.87 9.60 8.94
N LEU A 73 -10.77 10.37 8.97
CA LEU A 73 -10.82 11.83 8.97
C LEU A 73 -10.94 12.45 7.57
N PHE A 74 -10.36 11.81 6.56
CA PHE A 74 -10.25 12.37 5.22
C PHE A 74 -11.04 11.53 4.20
N HIS A 75 -11.79 12.20 3.31
CA HIS A 75 -12.63 11.54 2.31
C HIS A 75 -11.88 11.19 1.01
N ALA A 76 -12.47 10.29 0.23
CA ALA A 76 -11.86 9.18 -0.53
C ALA A 76 -10.77 9.45 -1.59
N SER A 77 -10.50 10.67 -2.06
CA SER A 77 -9.44 10.92 -3.06
C SER A 77 -8.27 11.73 -2.52
N THR A 78 -8.53 12.77 -1.73
CA THR A 78 -7.48 13.55 -1.07
C THR A 78 -6.85 12.78 0.09
N SER A 79 -7.63 11.94 0.78
CA SER A 79 -7.19 11.10 1.90
C SER A 79 -6.06 10.15 1.52
N TRP A 80 -6.27 9.34 0.48
CA TRP A 80 -5.28 8.36 0.03
C TRP A 80 -3.98 9.02 -0.44
N ASN A 81 -4.09 10.20 -1.04
CA ASN A 81 -2.93 10.97 -1.48
C ASN A 81 -2.17 11.60 -0.31
N ALA A 82 -2.89 12.19 0.64
CA ALA A 82 -2.31 12.74 1.86
C ALA A 82 -1.64 11.63 2.67
N HIS A 83 -2.25 10.46 2.76
CA HIS A 83 -1.71 9.29 3.44
C HIS A 83 -0.44 8.76 2.77
N ALA A 84 -0.46 8.52 1.45
CA ALA A 84 0.72 8.09 0.72
C ALA A 84 1.86 9.12 0.76
N GLN A 85 1.54 10.43 0.80
CA GLN A 85 2.51 11.48 1.02
C GLN A 85 3.09 11.42 2.45
N GLY A 86 2.24 11.35 3.48
CA GLY A 86 2.66 11.30 4.88
C GLY A 86 3.57 10.11 5.17
N VAL A 87 3.24 8.94 4.64
CA VAL A 87 4.09 7.74 4.67
C VAL A 87 5.48 8.03 4.08
N SER A 88 5.52 8.67 2.91
CA SER A 88 6.77 8.99 2.24
C SER A 88 7.61 9.98 3.05
N GLU A 89 6.99 11.00 3.64
CA GLU A 89 7.68 11.96 4.52
C GLU A 89 8.24 11.26 5.78
N ILE A 90 7.41 10.48 6.48
CA ILE A 90 7.82 9.72 7.68
C ILE A 90 9.04 8.85 7.38
N LEU A 91 9.01 8.11 6.27
CA LEU A 91 10.10 7.22 5.88
C LEU A 91 11.35 7.99 5.44
N ARG A 92 11.18 9.15 4.77
CA ARG A 92 12.30 10.00 4.36
C ARG A 92 13.05 10.58 5.55
N HIS A 93 12.33 10.98 6.61
CA HIS A 93 12.91 11.56 7.81
C HIS A 93 13.47 10.51 8.77
N ARG A 94 12.97 9.26 8.72
CA ARG A 94 13.46 8.20 9.58
C ARG A 94 14.77 7.62 9.06
N ALA A 95 15.79 7.58 9.92
CA ALA A 95 17.02 6.85 9.62
C ALA A 95 16.68 5.38 9.31
N VAL A 96 17.17 4.86 8.18
CA VAL A 96 17.09 3.43 7.86
C VAL A 96 17.83 2.67 8.96
N PRO A 97 17.16 1.83 9.78
CA PRO A 97 17.82 1.11 10.84
C PRO A 97 18.85 0.13 10.26
N GLU A 98 20.05 0.06 10.83
CA GLU A 98 21.08 -0.94 10.44
C GLU A 98 20.58 -2.38 10.64
N SER A 99 19.66 -2.58 11.58
CA SER A 99 18.90 -3.82 11.76
C SER A 99 17.42 -3.49 12.00
N GLY A 100 16.62 -3.46 10.94
CA GLY A 100 15.16 -3.30 11.07
C GLY A 100 14.52 -4.49 11.78
N THR A 101 13.59 -4.23 12.71
CA THR A 101 12.79 -5.30 13.31
C THR A 101 11.89 -5.94 12.25
N SER A 102 11.50 -7.21 12.42
CA SER A 102 10.59 -7.88 11.48
C SER A 102 9.26 -7.13 11.34
N SER A 103 8.75 -6.59 12.45
CA SER A 103 7.51 -5.80 12.51
C SER A 103 7.62 -4.51 11.69
N TRP A 104 8.76 -3.83 11.75
CA TRP A 104 9.02 -2.63 10.96
C TRP A 104 9.05 -2.93 9.46
N ASN A 105 9.80 -3.96 9.06
CA ASN A 105 9.88 -4.36 7.66
C ASN A 105 8.50 -4.75 7.13
N ASP A 106 7.70 -5.48 7.92
CA ASP A 106 6.32 -5.83 7.55
C ASP A 106 5.38 -4.63 7.45
N LEU A 107 5.55 -3.61 8.31
CA LEU A 107 4.81 -2.36 8.14
C LEU A 107 5.22 -1.67 6.84
N CYS A 108 6.52 -1.46 6.61
CA CYS A 108 7.04 -0.82 5.41
C CYS A 108 6.57 -1.51 4.14
N ARG A 109 6.49 -2.84 4.13
CA ARG A 109 5.93 -3.61 3.02
C ARG A 109 4.48 -3.23 2.72
N ARG A 110 3.65 -3.07 3.74
CA ARG A 110 2.23 -2.68 3.57
C ARG A 110 2.07 -1.24 3.12
N LEU A 111 2.85 -0.33 3.73
CA LEU A 111 2.87 1.07 3.35
C LEU A 111 3.32 1.23 1.88
N CYS A 112 4.30 0.43 1.45
CA CYS A 112 4.75 0.41 0.06
C CYS A 112 3.62 0.05 -0.91
N VAL A 113 2.79 -0.96 -0.60
CA VAL A 113 1.62 -1.30 -1.42
C VAL A 113 0.72 -0.09 -1.64
N ILE A 114 0.39 0.62 -0.56
CA ILE A 114 -0.48 1.80 -0.62
C ILE A 114 0.14 2.86 -1.55
N CYS A 115 1.43 3.17 -1.37
CA CYS A 115 2.11 4.15 -2.20
C CYS A 115 2.23 3.72 -3.67
N VAL A 116 2.47 2.44 -3.96
CA VAL A 116 2.50 1.92 -5.35
C VAL A 116 1.14 2.06 -6.01
N ILE A 117 0.06 1.64 -5.35
CA ILE A 117 -1.30 1.75 -5.88
C ILE A 117 -1.67 3.22 -6.14
N GLN A 118 -1.33 4.09 -5.20
CA GLN A 118 -1.57 5.53 -5.30
C GLN A 118 -0.81 6.15 -6.49
N ALA A 119 0.48 5.83 -6.64
CA ALA A 119 1.31 6.32 -7.73
C ALA A 119 0.82 5.84 -9.11
N LEU A 120 0.46 4.55 -9.23
CA LEU A 120 -0.15 4.00 -10.44
C LEU A 120 -1.47 4.69 -10.79
N SER A 121 -2.33 4.91 -9.79
CA SER A 121 -3.62 5.58 -9.97
C SER A 121 -3.46 7.03 -10.44
N GLN A 122 -2.40 7.71 -9.98
CA GLN A 122 -2.08 9.07 -10.38
C GLN A 122 -1.25 9.19 -11.65
N LYS A 123 -0.78 8.06 -12.21
CA LYS A 123 0.18 8.02 -13.33
C LYS A 123 1.45 8.84 -13.01
N LYS A 124 1.92 8.74 -11.77
CA LYS A 124 3.11 9.44 -11.26
C LYS A 124 4.13 8.44 -10.70
N PRO A 125 5.42 8.84 -10.61
CA PRO A 125 6.40 8.11 -9.83
C PRO A 125 6.02 8.04 -8.35
N LEU A 126 6.66 7.13 -7.60
CA LEU A 126 6.58 7.12 -6.14
C LEU A 126 7.17 8.42 -5.56
N ASN A 127 6.54 8.93 -4.50
CA ASN A 127 7.04 10.10 -3.77
C ASN A 127 8.34 9.82 -3.00
N LEU A 128 8.52 8.58 -2.54
CA LEU A 128 9.76 8.10 -1.94
C LEU A 128 10.53 7.28 -2.96
N GLU A 129 11.85 7.50 -3.07
CA GLU A 129 12.67 6.88 -4.09
C GLU A 129 12.70 5.34 -3.95
N PRO A 130 12.68 4.59 -5.07
CA PRO A 130 12.77 3.12 -5.07
C PRO A 130 13.88 2.53 -4.19
N ASN A 131 15.06 3.14 -4.22
CA ASN A 131 16.21 2.67 -3.43
C ASN A 131 16.00 2.84 -1.93
N LEU A 132 15.26 3.86 -1.52
CA LEU A 132 14.93 4.09 -0.12
C LEU A 132 13.84 3.12 0.35
N TRP A 133 12.84 2.84 -0.48
CA TRP A 133 11.88 1.76 -0.22
C TRP A 133 12.56 0.41 0.02
N ARG A 134 13.51 0.03 -0.86
CA ARG A 134 14.27 -1.23 -0.72
C ARG A 134 15.02 -1.32 0.60
N LYS A 135 15.57 -0.19 1.07
CA LYS A 135 16.24 -0.11 2.38
C LYS A 135 15.28 -0.34 3.55
N HIS A 136 14.06 0.21 3.50
CA HIS A 136 13.06 0.04 4.57
C HIS A 136 12.35 -1.31 4.57
N ILE A 137 12.12 -1.90 3.39
CA ILE A 137 11.45 -3.20 3.23
C ILE A 137 12.39 -4.37 3.55
N GLY A 138 13.70 -4.14 3.36
CA GLY A 138 14.72 -5.16 3.44
C GLY A 138 14.68 -6.12 2.24
N PRO A 139 15.68 -6.99 2.11
CA PRO A 139 15.73 -7.95 1.01
C PRO A 139 14.57 -8.95 1.08
N GLY A 140 14.07 -9.35 -0.08
CA GLY A 140 13.20 -10.52 -0.17
C GLY A 140 13.97 -11.76 0.27
N VAL A 141 13.52 -12.43 1.32
CA VAL A 141 14.21 -13.61 1.89
C VAL A 141 14.19 -14.77 0.89
N THR A 142 13.13 -14.88 0.09
CA THR A 142 12.97 -15.88 -0.95
C THR A 142 12.36 -15.26 -2.22
N PRO A 143 12.59 -15.84 -3.41
CA PRO A 143 12.05 -15.31 -4.67
C PRO A 143 10.52 -15.26 -4.73
N ASP A 144 9.83 -16.11 -3.99
CA ASP A 144 8.37 -16.17 -3.86
C ASP A 144 7.83 -15.33 -2.69
N SER A 145 8.69 -14.62 -1.97
CA SER A 145 8.27 -13.79 -0.83
C SER A 145 7.50 -12.55 -1.27
N PHE A 146 6.69 -12.01 -0.36
CA PHE A 146 6.01 -10.73 -0.57
C PHE A 146 6.99 -9.56 -0.76
N GLY A 147 8.16 -9.60 -0.10
CA GLY A 147 9.22 -8.62 -0.33
C GLY A 147 9.75 -8.64 -1.77
N ALA A 148 9.89 -9.83 -2.36
CA ALA A 148 10.29 -9.96 -3.77
C ALA A 148 9.23 -9.41 -4.74
N LEU A 149 7.93 -9.59 -4.45
CA LEU A 149 6.87 -8.94 -5.22
C LEU A 149 7.02 -7.42 -5.18
N LEU A 150 7.22 -6.85 -3.99
CA LEU A 150 7.35 -5.40 -3.84
C LEU A 150 8.55 -4.86 -4.60
N ASP A 151 9.69 -5.55 -4.54
CA ASP A 151 10.89 -5.17 -5.28
C ASP A 151 10.67 -5.11 -6.81
N ILE A 152 9.86 -6.03 -7.36
CA ILE A 152 9.45 -6.00 -8.77
C ILE A 152 8.57 -4.76 -9.04
N THR A 153 7.59 -4.52 -8.17
CA THR A 153 6.54 -3.51 -8.39
C THR A 153 6.95 -2.06 -8.16
N ILE A 154 7.95 -1.81 -7.30
CA ILE A 154 8.38 -0.46 -6.90
C ILE A 154 8.80 0.42 -8.09
N ASP A 155 9.35 -0.17 -9.16
CA ASP A 155 9.78 0.61 -10.33
C ASP A 155 8.66 0.87 -11.34
N ILE A 156 7.57 0.10 -11.30
CA ILE A 156 6.48 0.15 -12.29
C ILE A 156 5.85 1.55 -12.39
N PRO A 157 5.54 2.26 -11.28
CA PRO A 157 4.95 3.59 -11.35
C PRO A 157 5.78 4.60 -12.16
N SER A 158 7.10 4.59 -12.01
CA SER A 158 7.98 5.50 -12.76
C SER A 158 7.98 5.17 -14.25
N VAL A 159 8.07 3.88 -14.61
CA VAL A 159 8.01 3.45 -16.01
C VAL A 159 6.68 3.84 -16.65
N MET A 160 5.57 3.62 -15.96
CA MET A 160 4.24 3.99 -16.45
C MET A 160 4.07 5.51 -16.57
N ALA A 161 4.57 6.28 -15.60
CA ALA A 161 4.50 7.74 -15.63
C ALA A 161 5.29 8.32 -16.81
N GLU A 162 6.49 7.80 -17.07
CA GLU A 162 7.31 8.19 -18.21
C GLU A 162 6.66 7.80 -19.55
N ALA A 163 6.16 6.57 -19.65
CA ALA A 163 5.45 6.10 -20.84
C ALA A 163 4.19 6.94 -21.12
N TYR A 164 3.46 7.32 -20.07
CA TYR A 164 2.28 8.19 -20.19
C TYR A 164 2.64 9.61 -20.61
N ALA A 165 3.70 10.19 -20.04
CA ALA A 165 4.19 11.51 -20.43
C ALA A 165 4.64 11.53 -21.90
N PHE A 166 5.30 10.47 -22.34
CA PHE A 166 5.68 10.28 -23.74
C PHE A 166 4.47 10.09 -24.65
N ALA A 167 3.50 9.26 -24.29
CA ALA A 167 2.27 9.08 -25.07
C ALA A 167 1.41 10.36 -25.16
N SER A 168 1.60 11.29 -24.23
CA SER A 168 0.90 12.58 -24.21
C SER A 168 1.67 13.70 -24.93
N SER A 169 2.90 13.46 -25.38
CA SER A 169 3.65 14.44 -26.17
C SER A 169 3.41 14.25 -27.67
N ASP A 170 3.55 15.33 -28.45
CA ASP A 170 3.49 15.28 -29.92
C ASP A 170 4.75 14.64 -30.55
N GLU A 171 5.66 14.10 -29.73
CA GLU A 171 6.90 13.48 -30.20
C GLU A 171 6.65 12.05 -30.69
N VAL A 172 6.91 11.81 -31.98
CA VAL A 172 6.89 10.46 -32.55
C VAL A 172 8.31 9.89 -32.55
N ASP A 173 8.67 9.22 -31.46
CA ASP A 173 9.92 8.46 -31.32
C ASP A 173 9.62 6.97 -31.12
N GLY A 174 9.69 6.21 -32.22
CA GLY A 174 9.39 4.78 -32.22
C GLY A 174 10.38 3.95 -31.39
N GLU A 175 11.64 4.37 -31.27
CA GLU A 175 12.65 3.66 -30.48
C GLU A 175 12.36 3.82 -28.98
N LYS A 176 12.00 5.04 -28.57
CA LYS A 176 11.62 5.34 -27.18
C LYS A 176 10.33 4.63 -26.78
N LEU A 177 9.34 4.55 -27.68
CA LEU A 177 8.12 3.76 -27.46
C LEU A 177 8.43 2.28 -27.26
N SER A 178 9.26 1.69 -28.15
CA SER A 178 9.68 0.29 -28.03
C SER A 178 10.33 0.03 -26.68
N ARG A 179 11.22 0.92 -26.23
CA ARG A 179 11.89 0.79 -24.94
C ARG A 179 10.93 0.71 -23.75
N TYR A 180 9.86 1.51 -23.75
CA TYR A 180 8.85 1.45 -22.68
C TYR A 180 8.01 0.18 -22.74
N VAL A 181 7.66 -0.29 -23.95
CA VAL A 181 6.96 -1.56 -24.15
C VAL A 181 7.82 -2.73 -23.67
N ASP A 182 9.10 -2.75 -24.00
CA ASP A 182 10.05 -3.78 -23.57
C ASP A 182 10.16 -3.78 -22.04
N LEU A 183 10.34 -2.61 -21.41
CA LEU A 183 10.46 -2.49 -19.96
C LEU A 183 9.21 -2.94 -19.21
N LEU A 184 8.02 -2.59 -19.70
CA LEU A 184 6.74 -3.05 -19.12
C LEU A 184 6.53 -4.55 -19.35
N SER A 185 6.93 -5.08 -20.50
CA SER A 185 6.87 -6.51 -20.82
C SER A 185 7.79 -7.31 -19.89
N ASP A 186 9.00 -6.82 -19.65
CA ASP A 186 9.94 -7.41 -18.69
C ASP A 186 9.37 -7.43 -17.28
N LYS A 187 8.80 -6.32 -16.81
CA LYS A 187 8.13 -6.26 -15.50
C LYS A 187 6.93 -7.21 -15.42
N PHE A 188 6.13 -7.32 -16.48
CA PHE A 188 5.03 -8.28 -16.54
C PHE A 188 5.55 -9.72 -16.44
N ASN A 189 6.58 -10.09 -17.19
CA ASN A 189 7.19 -11.41 -17.14
C ASN A 189 7.74 -11.74 -15.74
N LEU A 190 8.36 -10.77 -15.05
CA LEU A 190 8.81 -10.95 -13.67
C LEU A 190 7.64 -11.23 -12.72
N LEU A 191 6.52 -10.50 -12.86
CA LEU A 191 5.30 -10.73 -12.06
C LEU A 191 4.67 -12.10 -12.35
N GLU A 192 4.62 -12.50 -13.62
CA GLU A 192 4.15 -13.82 -14.04
C GLU A 192 5.00 -14.94 -13.44
N ASN A 193 6.32 -14.82 -13.52
CA ASN A 193 7.25 -15.78 -12.93
C ASN A 193 7.10 -15.86 -11.41
N TRP A 194 7.01 -14.71 -10.73
CA TRP A 194 6.76 -14.66 -9.29
C TRP A 194 5.45 -15.36 -8.93
N ARG A 195 4.36 -15.07 -9.66
CA ARG A 195 3.05 -15.71 -9.45
C ARG A 195 3.13 -17.23 -9.66
N GLY A 196 3.84 -17.66 -10.71
CA GLY A 196 4.09 -19.07 -10.99
C GLY A 196 4.80 -19.78 -9.84
N LEU A 197 5.87 -19.17 -9.30
CA LEU A 197 6.62 -19.69 -8.16
C LEU A 197 5.74 -19.84 -6.91
N VAL A 198 4.94 -18.81 -6.58
CA VAL A 198 4.00 -18.85 -5.45
C VAL A 198 2.98 -19.96 -5.63
N HIS A 199 2.39 -20.08 -6.82
CA HIS A 199 1.44 -21.15 -7.13
C HIS A 199 2.08 -22.54 -7.02
N CYS A 200 3.28 -22.75 -7.55
CA CYS A 200 3.99 -24.02 -7.45
C CYS A 200 4.30 -24.40 -5.99
N ASN A 201 4.85 -23.46 -5.22
CA ASN A 201 5.22 -23.70 -3.82
C ASN A 201 4.00 -24.03 -2.96
N ILE A 202 2.86 -23.41 -3.26
CA ILE A 202 1.65 -23.60 -2.48
C ILE A 202 0.87 -24.84 -2.95
N ALA A 203 0.84 -25.13 -4.25
CA ALA A 203 0.33 -26.40 -4.76
C ALA A 203 1.12 -27.60 -4.19
N ALA A 204 2.45 -27.46 -4.05
CA ALA A 204 3.28 -28.48 -3.39
C ALA A 204 2.91 -28.69 -1.91
N ARG A 205 2.49 -27.64 -1.21
CA ARG A 205 2.07 -27.72 0.20
C ARG A 205 0.63 -28.18 0.39
N ASN A 206 -0.29 -27.77 -0.48
CA ASN A 206 -1.74 -27.91 -0.29
C ASN A 206 -2.40 -28.90 -1.26
N GLN A 207 -1.65 -29.50 -2.20
CA GLN A 207 -2.16 -30.38 -3.27
C GLN A 207 -3.26 -29.76 -4.17
N ALA A 208 -3.48 -28.44 -4.08
CA ALA A 208 -4.49 -27.71 -4.85
C ALA A 208 -4.04 -26.27 -5.15
N PRO A 209 -4.48 -25.67 -6.28
CA PRO A 209 -4.25 -24.26 -6.58
C PRO A 209 -4.89 -23.35 -5.52
N LEU A 210 -4.23 -22.26 -5.17
CA LEU A 210 -4.64 -21.32 -4.11
C LEU A 210 -5.92 -20.57 -4.49
N PHE A 211 -5.93 -20.02 -5.71
CA PHE A 211 -7.09 -19.40 -6.34
C PHE A 211 -6.92 -19.39 -7.85
N TRP A 212 -8.03 -19.19 -8.56
CA TRP A 212 -8.03 -18.93 -10.00
C TRP A 212 -9.02 -17.82 -10.34
N SER A 213 -8.72 -17.05 -11.38
CA SER A 213 -9.63 -16.05 -11.88
C SER A 213 -10.72 -16.69 -12.75
N VAL A 214 -11.96 -16.25 -12.56
CA VAL A 214 -13.10 -16.59 -13.42
C VAL A 214 -13.81 -15.29 -13.81
N PRO A 215 -14.50 -15.21 -14.96
CA PRO A 215 -15.34 -14.06 -15.27
C PRO A 215 -16.34 -13.78 -14.16
N SER A 216 -16.40 -12.52 -13.71
CA SER A 216 -17.29 -12.11 -12.63
C SER A 216 -18.75 -12.27 -13.06
N ARG A 217 -19.52 -13.03 -12.29
CA ARG A 217 -20.96 -13.22 -12.50
C ARG A 217 -21.82 -12.31 -11.63
N ALA A 218 -21.24 -11.73 -10.57
CA ALA A 218 -21.95 -10.80 -9.70
C ALA A 218 -22.37 -9.54 -10.47
N SER A 219 -23.58 -9.06 -10.21
CA SER A 219 -24.03 -7.74 -10.63
C SER A 219 -23.69 -6.78 -9.49
N ASN A 220 -22.80 -5.83 -9.76
CA ASN A 220 -22.44 -4.81 -8.80
C ASN A 220 -23.12 -3.50 -9.21
N PRO A 221 -23.89 -2.83 -8.34
CA PRO A 221 -24.46 -1.52 -8.64
C PRO A 221 -23.41 -0.47 -9.07
N ALA A 222 -22.14 -0.65 -8.67
CA ALA A 222 -21.05 0.20 -9.15
C ALA A 222 -20.75 0.04 -10.66
N ASP A 223 -21.20 -1.05 -11.29
CA ASP A 223 -21.07 -1.27 -12.73
C ASP A 223 -22.09 -0.43 -13.54
N ASP A 224 -23.11 0.13 -12.88
CA ASP A 224 -24.16 0.90 -13.55
C ASP A 224 -23.56 2.17 -14.18
N GLY A 225 -23.72 2.31 -15.50
CA GLY A 225 -23.18 3.42 -16.28
C GLY A 225 -21.88 3.10 -17.04
N TYR A 226 -21.34 1.89 -16.92
CA TYR A 226 -20.21 1.42 -17.71
C TYR A 226 -20.63 0.33 -18.72
N PRO A 227 -20.03 0.29 -19.93
CA PRO A 227 -20.36 -0.72 -20.94
C PRO A 227 -19.90 -2.14 -20.57
N ASP A 228 -18.95 -2.26 -19.64
CA ASP A 228 -18.49 -3.54 -19.09
C ASP A 228 -18.37 -3.41 -17.56
N LYS A 229 -18.37 -4.56 -16.88
CA LYS A 229 -18.18 -4.63 -15.43
C LYS A 229 -16.86 -3.97 -15.02
N LEU A 230 -16.90 -3.16 -13.96
CA LEU A 230 -15.71 -2.59 -13.34
C LEU A 230 -14.79 -3.67 -12.77
N PHE A 231 -15.38 -4.78 -12.32
CA PHE A 231 -14.66 -5.96 -11.85
C PHE A 231 -14.95 -7.14 -12.78
N PRO A 232 -14.24 -7.25 -13.92
CA PRO A 232 -14.54 -8.26 -14.94
C PRO A 232 -14.21 -9.69 -14.50
N PHE A 233 -13.40 -9.86 -13.44
CA PHE A 233 -13.00 -11.16 -12.91
C PHE A 233 -13.28 -11.28 -11.42
N ALA A 234 -13.64 -12.49 -10.98
CA ALA A 234 -13.73 -12.89 -9.60
C ALA A 234 -12.64 -13.94 -9.31
N LEU A 235 -12.17 -14.01 -8.06
CA LEU A 235 -11.24 -15.03 -7.61
C LEU A 235 -12.03 -16.17 -6.96
N VAL A 236 -11.81 -17.39 -7.43
CA VAL A 236 -12.35 -18.61 -6.82
C VAL A 236 -11.23 -19.29 -6.05
N PHE A 237 -11.52 -19.74 -4.84
CA PHE A 237 -10.58 -20.42 -3.96
C PHE A 237 -10.91 -21.91 -3.91
N SER A 238 -9.89 -22.73 -3.68
CA SER A 238 -10.02 -24.19 -3.57
C SER A 238 -10.82 -24.62 -2.36
N ASP A 239 -10.78 -23.88 -1.25
CA ASP A 239 -11.68 -24.05 -0.10
C ASP A 239 -11.87 -22.75 0.72
N ASN A 240 -12.83 -22.78 1.65
CA ASN A 240 -13.12 -21.67 2.56
C ASN A 240 -12.04 -21.43 3.63
N SER A 241 -11.22 -22.43 3.94
CA SER A 241 -10.09 -22.29 4.87
C SER A 241 -8.96 -21.45 4.27
N VAL A 242 -8.74 -21.56 2.96
CA VAL A 242 -7.82 -20.75 2.17
C VAL A 242 -8.34 -19.32 2.03
N ALA A 243 -9.65 -19.15 1.79
CA ALA A 243 -10.29 -17.83 1.76
C ALA A 243 -10.25 -17.12 3.14
N SER A 244 -10.44 -17.85 4.24
CA SER A 244 -10.42 -17.30 5.62
C SER A 244 -9.01 -17.11 6.20
N ARG A 245 -8.01 -17.90 5.79
CA ARG A 245 -6.59 -17.61 6.08
C ARG A 245 -6.16 -16.30 5.42
N LYS A 246 -6.67 -15.97 4.23
CA LYS A 246 -6.42 -14.66 3.59
C LYS A 246 -6.96 -13.45 4.34
N SER A 247 -8.05 -13.59 5.09
CA SER A 247 -8.57 -12.48 5.93
C SER A 247 -7.81 -12.31 7.24
N ARG A 248 -6.98 -13.29 7.65
CA ARG A 248 -6.25 -13.31 8.92
C ARG A 248 -4.72 -13.21 8.77
N GLU A 249 -4.18 -13.69 7.66
CA GLU A 249 -2.75 -13.63 7.33
C GLU A 249 -2.50 -12.60 6.21
N PRO A 250 -1.78 -11.51 6.51
CA PRO A 250 -1.59 -10.39 5.59
C PRO A 250 -0.69 -10.69 4.40
N GLN A 251 -0.01 -11.83 4.42
CA GLN A 251 0.86 -12.32 3.34
C GLN A 251 0.04 -12.83 2.12
N TYR A 252 -1.25 -13.09 2.31
CA TYR A 252 -2.12 -13.67 1.28
C TYR A 252 -3.29 -12.77 0.90
N LEU A 253 -3.40 -11.56 1.48
CA LEU A 253 -4.40 -10.58 1.10
C LEU A 253 -4.40 -10.45 -0.45
N PRO A 254 -5.47 -10.85 -1.14
CA PRO A 254 -5.63 -10.41 -2.50
C PRO A 254 -5.73 -8.91 -2.38
N ILE A 255 -4.77 -8.19 -2.94
CA ILE A 255 -4.93 -6.77 -3.14
C ILE A 255 -6.18 -6.68 -4.03
N HIS A 256 -7.34 -6.39 -3.41
CA HIS A 256 -8.51 -5.93 -4.12
C HIS A 256 -8.15 -4.54 -4.59
N LEU A 257 -7.35 -4.51 -5.65
CA LEU A 257 -7.00 -3.33 -6.39
C LEU A 257 -8.32 -2.80 -6.94
N HIS A 258 -8.83 -1.74 -6.33
CA HIS A 258 -9.45 -0.71 -7.14
C HIS A 258 -8.35 -0.24 -8.09
N ILE A 259 -8.32 -0.78 -9.30
CA ILE A 259 -7.76 -0.08 -10.44
C ILE A 259 -8.97 0.57 -11.10
N PRO A 260 -9.29 1.84 -10.80
CA PRO A 260 -10.27 2.58 -11.57
C PRO A 260 -9.89 2.51 -13.06
N ARG A 261 -10.89 2.33 -13.92
CA ARG A 261 -10.75 2.10 -15.37
C ARG A 261 -10.02 3.22 -16.15
N TRP A 262 -9.51 4.25 -15.48
CA TRP A 262 -8.69 5.34 -16.05
C TRP A 262 -7.32 4.88 -16.58
N ILE A 263 -6.94 3.61 -16.37
CA ILE A 263 -5.77 2.98 -16.99
C ILE A 263 -6.06 2.46 -18.42
N TYR A 264 -7.33 2.31 -18.82
CA TYR A 264 -7.70 1.70 -20.13
C TYR A 264 -8.48 2.62 -21.09
N THR A 265 -8.49 3.93 -20.85
CA THR A 265 -9.10 4.93 -21.75
C THR A 265 -8.26 6.21 -21.71
N LYS A 266 -7.72 6.79 -22.77
CA LYS A 266 -7.72 6.56 -24.22
C LYS A 266 -6.28 6.49 -24.72
#